data_AF-A0A2T2WE07-F1
#
_entry.id   AF-A0A2T2WE07-F1
#
_cell.length_a   1.000
_cell.length_b   1.000
_cell.length_c   1.000
_cell.angle_alpha   90.00
_cell.angle_beta   90.00
_cell.angle_gamma   90.00
#
_symmetry.space_group_name_H-M   'P 1'
#
loop_
_entity.id
_entity.type
_entity.pdbx_description
1 polymer ?
#
loop_
_entity_poly.entity_id
_entity_poly.type
_entity_poly.pdbx_seq_one_letter_code
_entity_poly.pdbx_strand_id
1 'polypeptide(L)'
;RINPQDMAVDVPLSSTNAVDGLIMPGDNIALFITITEKNGQKVIEDFMNHVKVLAVNGSMTPPSAPMIGQSPNLIVAMTPSRIESLLFAEQNSSGFTAALESPHTKAQRPTPYGLNNLDTPVP
;
A
#
# COMPACT_ATOMS: atom_id res chain seq x y z
N ARG A 1 0.91 7.11 -16.96
CA ARG A 1 1.48 8.49 -17.00
C ARG A 1 0.88 9.22 -15.81
N ILE A 2 1.68 10.01 -15.10
CA ILE A 2 1.21 10.87 -13.99
C ILE A 2 0.41 12.02 -14.61
N ASN A 3 -0.73 12.38 -14.03
CA ASN A 3 -1.47 13.54 -14.49
C ASN A 3 -0.79 14.82 -13.98
N PRO A 4 -0.84 15.93 -14.73
CA PRO A 4 -0.25 17.21 -14.29
C PRO A 4 -0.82 17.76 -12.96
N GLN A 5 -1.92 17.19 -12.47
CA GLN A 5 -2.58 17.59 -11.22
C GLN A 5 -2.33 16.62 -10.06
N ASP A 6 -1.63 15.50 -10.31
CA ASP A 6 -1.27 14.57 -9.25
C ASP A 6 -0.13 15.17 -8.43
N MET A 7 -0.12 14.92 -7.12
CA MET A 7 1.04 15.22 -6.28
C MET A 7 1.77 13.92 -5.94
N ALA A 8 3.07 14.02 -5.73
CA ALA A 8 3.91 12.92 -5.30
C ALA A 8 4.08 12.94 -3.78
N VAL A 9 3.97 11.79 -3.14
CA VAL A 9 4.14 11.64 -1.69
C VAL A 9 4.93 10.39 -1.36
N ASP A 10 5.75 10.48 -0.32
CA ASP A 10 6.49 9.38 0.28
C ASP A 10 5.56 8.54 1.17
N VAL A 11 5.57 7.23 1.00
CA VAL A 11 4.79 6.26 1.77
C VAL A 11 5.73 5.25 2.41
N PRO A 12 6.06 5.42 3.71
CA PRO A 12 6.86 4.45 4.42
C PRO A 12 6.02 3.17 4.67
N LEU A 13 6.51 2.03 4.18
CA LEU A 13 5.84 0.76 4.45
C LEU A 13 6.28 0.20 5.81
N SER A 14 5.31 -0.20 6.62
CA SER A 14 5.56 -0.79 7.94
C SER A 14 5.86 -2.29 7.87
N SER A 15 5.38 -2.97 6.83
CA SER A 15 5.51 -4.40 6.67
C SER A 15 6.78 -4.78 5.91
N THR A 16 7.61 -5.60 6.55
CA THR A 16 8.75 -6.29 5.91
C THR A 16 8.32 -7.52 5.11
N ASN A 17 7.06 -7.94 5.24
CA ASN A 17 6.56 -9.25 4.79
C ASN A 17 6.13 -9.27 3.32
N ALA A 18 6.18 -8.13 2.62
CA ALA A 18 5.68 -8.01 1.25
C ALA A 18 6.60 -7.17 0.33
N VAL A 19 7.90 -7.24 0.55
CA VAL A 19 8.87 -6.53 -0.29
C VAL A 19 9.87 -7.53 -0.85
N ASP A 20 9.32 -8.47 -1.60
CA ASP A 20 10.07 -9.09 -2.67
C ASP A 20 10.45 -7.97 -3.65
N GLY A 21 11.54 -8.09 -4.40
CA GLY A 21 11.97 -7.09 -5.39
C GLY A 21 11.01 -6.88 -6.57
N LEU A 22 9.72 -7.21 -6.38
CA LEU A 22 8.62 -7.22 -7.31
C LEU A 22 7.98 -5.85 -7.49
N ILE A 23 7.90 -5.00 -6.45
CA ILE A 23 7.33 -3.65 -6.62
C ILE A 23 8.43 -2.76 -7.20
N MET A 24 8.22 -2.31 -8.43
CA MET A 24 9.13 -1.50 -9.20
C MET A 24 8.53 -0.12 -9.52
N PRO A 25 9.37 0.89 -9.77
CA PRO A 25 8.98 2.11 -10.46
C PRO A 25 8.12 1.81 -11.69
N GLY A 26 6.90 2.33 -11.72
CA GLY A 26 5.96 2.06 -12.80
C GLY A 26 4.93 0.96 -12.51
N ASP A 27 4.96 0.30 -11.37
CA ASP A 27 3.90 -0.65 -11.00
C ASP A 27 2.66 0.05 -10.45
N ASN A 28 1.55 -0.69 -10.46
CA ASN A 28 0.36 -0.33 -9.69
C ASN A 28 0.26 -1.25 -8.48
N ILE A 29 -0.06 -0.67 -7.33
CA ILE A 29 -0.17 -1.38 -6.06
C ILE A 29 -1.51 -1.09 -5.39
N ALA A 30 -1.87 -2.00 -4.50
CA ALA A 30 -2.87 -1.83 -3.47
C ALA A 30 -2.17 -1.53 -2.15
N LEU A 31 -2.67 -0.54 -1.41
CA LEU A 31 -2.27 -0.21 -0.05
C LEU A 31 -3.31 -0.72 0.93
N PHE A 32 -2.82 -1.38 1.96
CA PHE A 32 -3.59 -1.89 3.09
C PHE A 32 -3.13 -1.17 4.35
N ILE A 33 -4.07 -0.92 5.26
CA ILE A 33 -3.79 -0.33 6.55
C ILE A 33 -4.23 -1.26 7.67
N THR A 34 -3.59 -1.15 8.82
CA THR A 34 -4.10 -1.78 10.04
C THR A 34 -4.89 -0.75 10.84
N ILE A 35 -6.17 -1.03 11.08
CA ILE A 35 -7.05 -0.23 11.94
C ILE A 35 -7.37 -0.98 13.23
N THR A 36 -7.81 -0.25 14.24
CA THR A 36 -8.37 -0.82 15.47
C THR A 36 -9.86 -0.54 15.51
N GLU A 37 -10.67 -1.59 15.54
CA GLU A 37 -12.13 -1.49 15.63
C GLU A 37 -12.58 -1.00 17.02
N LYS A 38 -13.85 -0.61 17.15
CA LYS A 38 -14.43 -0.09 18.41
C LYS A 38 -14.32 -1.06 19.59
N ASN A 39 -14.25 -2.37 19.31
CA ASN A 39 -14.08 -3.43 20.31
C ASN A 39 -12.60 -3.65 20.72
N GLY A 40 -11.66 -2.87 20.16
CA GLY A 40 -10.22 -2.99 20.40
C GLY A 40 -9.51 -4.02 19.52
N GLN A 41 -10.21 -4.69 18.60
CA GLN A 41 -9.62 -5.67 17.69
C GLN A 41 -8.83 -4.99 16.57
N LYS A 42 -7.61 -5.46 16.31
CA LYS A 42 -6.85 -5.04 15.12
C LYS A 42 -7.31 -5.81 13.90
N VAL A 43 -7.55 -5.09 12.81
CA VAL A 43 -7.96 -5.65 11.51
C VAL A 43 -7.15 -5.00 10.38
N ILE A 44 -6.97 -5.74 9.29
CA ILE A 44 -6.35 -5.24 8.07
C ILE A 44 -7.45 -4.83 7.10
N GLU A 45 -7.38 -3.61 6.57
CA GLU A 45 -8.35 -3.07 5.63
C GLU A 45 -7.64 -2.72 4.31
N ASP A 46 -8.21 -3.15 3.18
CA ASP A 46 -7.85 -2.62 1.85
C ASP A 46 -8.20 -1.13 1.84
N PHE A 47 -7.21 -0.26 1.62
CA PHE A 47 -7.39 1.17 1.80
C PHE A 47 -7.40 1.92 0.47
N MET A 48 -6.43 1.63 -0.40
CA MET A 48 -6.28 2.30 -1.69
C MET A 48 -5.75 1.36 -2.75
N ASN A 49 -6.51 1.21 -3.82
CA ASN A 49 -6.13 0.43 -4.99
C ASN A 49 -5.66 1.33 -6.15
N HIS A 50 -5.01 0.74 -7.15
CA HIS A 50 -4.52 1.43 -8.36
C HIS A 50 -3.59 2.61 -8.04
N VAL A 51 -2.72 2.45 -7.05
CA VAL A 51 -1.73 3.47 -6.69
C VAL A 51 -0.50 3.30 -7.57
N LYS A 52 -0.15 4.34 -8.33
CA LYS A 52 1.00 4.31 -9.22
C LYS A 52 2.29 4.54 -8.44
N VAL A 53 3.20 3.58 -8.47
CA VAL A 53 4.56 3.75 -7.93
C VAL A 53 5.40 4.54 -8.91
N LEU A 54 5.99 5.63 -8.44
CA LEU A 54 6.94 6.43 -9.19
C LEU A 54 8.36 5.95 -8.94
N ALA A 55 8.74 5.86 -7.66
CA ALA A 55 10.06 5.48 -7.23
C ALA A 55 9.98 4.62 -5.98
N VAL A 56 11.02 3.82 -5.77
CA VAL A 56 11.21 3.01 -4.58
C VAL A 56 12.51 3.47 -3.93
N ASN A 57 12.46 3.85 -2.66
CA ASN A 57 13.58 4.40 -1.89
C ASN A 57 14.27 5.58 -2.60
N GLY A 58 13.49 6.47 -3.21
CA GLY A 58 14.00 7.62 -3.97
C GLY A 58 14.61 7.27 -5.33
N SER A 59 14.63 6.00 -5.74
CA SER A 59 15.14 5.55 -7.03
C SER A 59 14.01 5.24 -8.01
N MET A 60 14.11 5.81 -9.22
CA MET A 60 13.30 5.45 -10.38
C MET A 60 13.83 4.21 -11.12
N THR A 61 15.02 3.74 -10.75
CA THR A 61 15.66 2.56 -11.34
C THR A 61 15.23 1.32 -10.55
N PRO A 62 14.81 0.24 -11.24
CA PRO A 62 14.52 -1.04 -10.60
C PRO A 62 15.70 -1.52 -9.76
N PRO A 63 15.47 -2.05 -8.55
CA PRO A 63 16.53 -2.59 -7.72
C PRO A 63 17.18 -3.80 -8.40
N SER A 64 18.50 -3.91 -8.33
CA SER A 64 19.25 -5.03 -8.91
C SER A 64 19.18 -6.31 -8.07
N ALA A 65 18.61 -6.24 -6.87
CA ALA A 65 18.42 -7.36 -5.95
C ALA A 65 17.11 -7.18 -5.13
N PRO A 66 16.49 -8.27 -4.67
CA PRO A 66 15.31 -8.21 -3.78
C PRO A 66 15.61 -7.45 -2.49
N MET A 67 14.68 -6.59 -2.05
CA MET A 67 14.82 -5.75 -0.85
C MET A 67 14.18 -6.37 0.40
N ILE A 68 14.17 -7.70 0.49
CA ILE A 68 13.50 -8.45 1.55
C ILE A 68 13.98 -7.98 2.93
N GLY A 69 13.05 -7.66 3.83
CA GLY A 69 13.36 -7.23 5.19
C GLY A 69 13.78 -5.77 5.34
N GLN A 70 13.85 -5.00 4.25
CA GLN A 70 14.02 -3.55 4.30
C GLN A 70 12.64 -2.92 4.18
N SER A 71 12.21 -2.10 5.14
CA SER A 71 10.98 -1.31 5.07
C SER A 71 11.14 -0.22 4.00
N PRO A 72 10.66 -0.42 2.75
CA PRO A 72 10.93 0.53 1.69
C PRO A 72 10.03 1.77 1.88
N ASN A 73 10.49 2.86 1.31
CA ASN A 73 9.68 4.04 1.09
C ASN A 73 9.23 4.06 -0.37
N LEU A 74 7.92 4.14 -0.61
CA LEU A 74 7.36 4.27 -1.95
C LEU A 74 7.04 5.73 -2.25
N ILE A 75 7.55 6.25 -3.35
CA ILE A 75 7.08 7.52 -3.90
C ILE A 75 5.92 7.18 -4.83
N VAL A 76 4.74 7.70 -4.53
CA VAL A 76 3.53 7.45 -5.31
C VAL A 76 2.92 8.76 -5.82
N ALA A 77 2.26 8.72 -6.97
CA ALA A 77 1.48 9.86 -7.48
C ALA A 77 -0.02 9.60 -7.39
N MET A 78 -0.76 10.57 -6.86
CA MET A 78 -2.22 10.51 -6.82
C MET A 78 -2.85 11.91 -6.72
N THR A 79 -4.18 11.96 -6.86
CA THR A 79 -4.95 13.21 -6.73
C THR A 79 -4.89 13.77 -5.31
N PRO A 80 -5.05 15.09 -5.11
CA PRO A 80 -5.02 15.69 -3.77
C PRO A 80 -5.98 15.05 -2.77
N SER A 81 -7.20 14.73 -3.19
CA SER A 81 -8.19 14.05 -2.33
C SER A 81 -7.74 12.68 -1.81
N ARG A 82 -6.96 11.95 -2.60
CA ARG A 82 -6.39 10.66 -2.18
C ARG A 82 -5.22 10.87 -1.23
N ILE A 83 -4.42 11.92 -1.43
CA ILE A 83 -3.33 12.27 -0.49
C ILE A 83 -3.88 12.67 0.86
N GLU A 84 -4.95 13.46 0.92
CA GLU A 84 -5.60 13.81 2.19
C GLU A 84 -6.02 12.55 2.97
N SER A 85 -6.62 11.58 2.26
CA SER A 85 -7.00 10.30 2.85
C SER A 85 -5.77 9.53 3.35
N LEU A 86 -4.70 9.49 2.55
CA LEU A 86 -3.44 8.81 2.88
C LEU A 86 -2.78 9.41 4.13
N LEU A 87 -2.66 10.74 4.18
CA LEU A 87 -2.08 11.46 5.33
C LEU A 87 -2.92 11.26 6.59
N PHE A 88 -4.24 11.25 6.46
CA PHE A 88 -5.13 10.92 7.58
C PHE A 88 -4.89 9.48 8.08
N ALA A 89 -4.78 8.52 7.15
CA ALA A 89 -4.50 7.13 7.51
C ALA A 89 -3.11 6.96 8.14
N GLU A 90 -2.09 7.68 7.67
CA GLU A 90 -0.74 7.65 8.26
C GLU A 90 -0.76 8.08 9.74
N GLN A 91 -1.54 9.10 10.07
CA GLN A 91 -1.66 9.62 11.43
C GLN A 91 -2.48 8.72 12.37
N ASN A 92 -3.36 7.86 11.83
CA ASN A 92 -4.37 7.15 12.62
C ASN A 92 -4.31 5.61 12.50
N SER A 93 -3.52 5.07 11.57
CA SER A 93 -3.36 3.63 11.37
C SER A 93 -2.02 3.14 11.95
N SER A 94 -1.89 1.82 12.12
CA SER A 94 -0.63 1.21 12.56
C SER A 94 0.39 0.99 11.41
N GLY A 95 0.22 1.68 10.28
CA GLY A 95 1.14 1.67 9.14
C GLY A 95 0.57 1.02 7.88
N PHE A 96 1.33 1.15 6.78
CA PHE A 96 0.95 0.69 5.44
C PHE A 96 1.63 -0.62 5.05
N THR A 97 0.87 -1.48 4.39
CA THR A 97 1.39 -2.62 3.63
C THR A 97 1.01 -2.43 2.17
N ALA A 98 1.95 -2.65 1.26
CA ALA A 98 1.68 -2.61 -0.18
C ALA A 98 1.64 -4.04 -0.77
N ALA A 99 0.79 -4.26 -1.76
CA ALA A 99 0.80 -5.46 -2.60
C ALA A 99 0.74 -5.08 -4.08
N LEU A 100 1.47 -5.81 -4.93
CA LEU A 100 1.43 -5.63 -6.38
C LEU A 100 0.05 -6.03 -6.92
N GLU A 101 -0.57 -5.18 -7.73
CA GLU A 101 -1.83 -5.51 -8.36
C GLU A 101 -1.63 -6.39 -9.59
N SER A 102 -2.47 -7.42 -9.74
CA SER A 102 -2.54 -8.18 -10.98
C SER A 102 -2.98 -7.27 -12.14
N PRO A 103 -2.51 -7.51 -13.37
CA PRO A 103 -3.07 -6.86 -14.54
C PRO A 103 -4.59 -7.04 -14.57
N HIS A 104 -5.34 -5.94 -14.75
CA HIS A 104 -6.81 -5.92 -14.78
C HIS A 104 -7.54 -6.15 -13.45
N THR A 105 -6.86 -6.01 -12.31
CA THR A 105 -7.52 -5.99 -11.00
C THR A 105 -8.59 -4.89 -10.98
N LYS A 106 -9.79 -5.20 -10.51
CA LYS A 106 -10.83 -4.19 -10.27
C LYS A 106 -10.72 -3.75 -8.81
N ALA A 107 -10.78 -2.46 -8.56
CA ALA A 107 -10.90 -1.94 -7.20
C ALA A 107 -12.12 -2.57 -6.53
N GLN A 108 -11.90 -3.31 -5.45
CA GLN A 108 -12.99 -3.79 -4.59
C GLN A 108 -13.19 -2.81 -3.45
N ARG A 109 -14.36 -2.89 -2.82
CA ARG A 109 -14.60 -2.10 -1.62
C ARG A 109 -13.79 -2.70 -0.47
N PRO A 110 -13.18 -1.87 0.38
CA PRO A 110 -12.54 -2.31 1.61
C PRO A 110 -13.42 -3.29 2.39
N THR A 111 -12.88 -4.47 2.66
CA THR A 111 -13.50 -5.44 3.59
C THR A 111 -12.46 -5.76 4.65
N PRO A 112 -12.66 -5.36 5.91
CA PRO A 112 -11.70 -5.62 6.96
C PRO A 112 -11.55 -7.13 7.24
N TYR A 113 -10.31 -7.57 7.38
CA TYR A 113 -9.96 -8.92 7.83
C TYR A 113 -9.47 -8.86 9.27
N GLY A 114 -10.16 -9.55 10.17
CA GLY A 114 -9.78 -9.72 11.56
C GLY A 114 -9.23 -11.11 11.86
N LEU A 115 -8.90 -11.34 13.14
CA LEU A 115 -8.37 -12.64 13.60
C LEU A 115 -9.25 -13.84 13.20
N ASN A 116 -10.57 -13.66 13.18
CA ASN A 116 -11.52 -14.70 12.79
C ASN A 116 -11.39 -15.11 11.31
N ASN A 117 -10.78 -14.26 10.48
CA ASN A 117 -10.51 -14.52 9.06
C ASN A 117 -9.18 -15.25 8.81
N LEU A 118 -8.30 -15.37 9.81
CA LEU A 118 -7.04 -16.13 9.69
C LEU A 118 -7.28 -17.65 9.81
N ASP A 119 -8.25 -18.05 10.64
CA ASP A 119 -8.57 -19.46 10.90
C ASP A 119 -9.57 -20.06 9.90
N THR A 120 -10.16 -19.23 9.04
CA THR A 120 -11.03 -19.70 7.95
C THR A 120 -10.19 -19.82 6.68
N PRO A 121 -10.16 -20.99 6.01
CA PRO A 121 -9.49 -21.12 4.72
C PRO A 121 -10.07 -20.08 3.76
N VAL A 122 -9.22 -19.24 3.19
CA VAL A 122 -9.60 -18.36 2.08
C VAL A 122 -9.99 -19.29 0.90
N PRO A 123 -11.21 -19.18 0.34
CA PRO A 123 -11.65 -20.04 -0.76
C PRO A 123 -10.81 -19.90 -2.04
#